data_AF-A0A9E5BKS1-F1
#
_entry.id   AF-A0A9E5BKS1-F1
#
_cell.length_a   1.000
_cell.length_b   1.000
_cell.length_c   1.000
_cell.angle_alpha   90.00
_cell.angle_beta   90.00
_cell.angle_gamma   90.00
#
_symmetry.space_group_name_H-M   'P 1'
#
loop_
_entity.id
_entity.type
_entity.pdbx_description
1 polymer ?
#
loop_
_entity_poly.entity_id
_entity_poly.type
_entity_poly.pdbx_seq_one_letter_code
_entity_poly.pdbx_strand_id
1 'polypeptide(L)'
;IGACACCKGFGRVIGLDWKKIIPHPDTTLAEGAIAPFQGAVYGESQKDLQRACKKKNIPMDVPWNKLSASHRKFIEEGDPTYESGEWESKWYGVRGFFRWLESSTYKMHVRMYLSRWRAYEECPQCHGKRFCEESLFWKWENKTLSDLYAIPVKELKELLKPHAPKNSRHPANHALEAILARLGYLEAVGLNYLTLDRLSRTLSGGEIQRVNLTSCLGACLADTIFVLDEPSVGMHARDLSKMVTILRSLVDQGNTVVVVEHDESVMRAADWLIEIGPQPGAQGGYCLYQGKPDGILKIKDSATGAWLSGKRKVESRKIRPVTNATPRLRIENISINNLNNFSGTLPLGKLVGLCGVSGSGKSTLLHQVIGRGDLDAEDATNPLNGKLVFDVDPAEVAVIDQSPATRTPRSNPALYVGAWDAIRNLLGNSDAAKVAGLTPSHFSFNAGEGRCERCGGAG
;
A
#
# COMPACT_ATOMS: atom_id res chain seq x y z
N ILE A 1 1.48 26.72 13.41
CA ILE A 1 0.55 27.14 14.49
C ILE A 1 -0.70 26.28 14.35
N GLY A 2 -1.18 25.63 15.42
CA GLY A 2 -2.37 24.77 15.38
C GLY A 2 -2.14 23.25 15.32
N ALA A 3 -0.90 22.79 15.08
CA ALA A 3 -0.58 21.36 15.10
C ALA A 3 -0.49 20.82 16.54
N CYS A 4 -0.95 19.59 16.77
CA CYS A 4 -0.77 18.90 18.04
C CYS A 4 0.74 18.76 18.36
N ALA A 5 1.16 19.20 19.55
CA ALA A 5 2.57 19.18 19.95
C ALA A 5 3.13 17.75 20.08
N CYS A 6 2.36 16.83 20.66
CA CYS A 6 2.78 15.43 20.88
C CYS A 6 3.10 14.71 19.55
N CYS A 7 2.18 14.77 18.59
CA CYS A 7 2.36 14.08 17.30
C CYS A 7 2.87 14.99 16.18
N LYS A 8 3.17 16.26 16.45
CA LYS A 8 3.58 17.27 15.44
C LYS A 8 2.65 17.34 14.22
N GLY A 9 1.35 17.12 14.42
CA GLY A 9 0.35 17.12 13.35
C GLY A 9 0.22 15.82 12.53
N PHE A 10 0.91 14.73 12.90
CA PHE A 10 0.76 13.45 12.21
C PHE A 10 -0.50 12.66 12.62
N GLY A 11 -1.14 13.02 13.74
CA GLY A 11 -2.31 12.31 14.31
C GLY A 11 -1.97 10.98 14.99
N ARG A 12 -0.71 10.56 14.90
CA ARG A 12 -0.19 9.29 15.41
C ARG A 12 1.19 9.48 16.00
N VAL A 13 1.52 8.66 16.98
CA VAL A 13 2.83 8.61 17.63
C VAL A 13 3.50 7.27 17.33
N ILE A 14 4.83 7.25 17.40
CA ILE A 14 5.58 6.01 17.27
C ILE A 14 5.50 5.31 18.63
N GLY A 15 4.82 4.17 18.65
CA GLY A 15 4.69 3.27 19.80
C GLY A 15 5.44 1.96 19.57
N LEU A 16 5.21 1.02 20.47
CA LEU A 16 5.80 -0.32 20.43
C LEU A 16 4.74 -1.34 19.99
N ASP A 17 5.10 -2.16 19.01
CA ASP A 17 4.25 -3.25 18.55
C ASP A 17 4.40 -4.46 19.47
N TRP A 18 3.57 -4.51 20.52
CA TRP A 18 3.61 -5.59 21.52
C TRP A 18 3.35 -6.97 20.94
N LYS A 19 2.63 -7.08 19.81
CA LYS A 19 2.42 -8.35 19.13
C LYS A 19 3.65 -8.82 18.39
N LYS A 20 4.46 -7.91 17.83
CA LYS A 20 5.77 -8.29 17.29
C LYS A 20 6.76 -8.62 18.38
N ILE A 21 6.74 -7.84 19.46
CA ILE A 21 7.62 -8.07 20.61
C ILE A 21 7.31 -9.43 21.26
N ILE A 22 6.03 -9.82 21.31
CA ILE A 22 5.53 -11.08 21.88
C ILE A 22 4.62 -11.76 20.85
N PRO A 23 5.21 -12.45 19.84
CA PRO A 23 4.47 -13.01 18.70
C PRO A 23 3.59 -14.19 19.07
N HIS A 24 4.03 -14.99 20.05
CA HIS A 24 3.33 -16.19 20.49
C HIS A 24 3.02 -16.07 21.98
N PRO A 25 1.81 -15.60 22.34
CA PRO A 25 1.40 -15.47 23.74
C PRO A 25 1.33 -16.81 24.50
N ASP A 26 1.31 -17.93 23.79
CA ASP A 26 1.34 -19.28 24.37
C ASP A 26 2.76 -19.76 24.73
N THR A 27 3.80 -19.05 24.28
CA THR A 27 5.20 -19.34 24.60
C THR A 27 5.56 -18.82 26.00
N THR A 28 6.43 -19.55 26.70
CA THR A 28 6.90 -19.18 28.03
C THR A 28 8.03 -18.15 27.97
N LEU A 29 8.30 -17.42 29.06
CA LEU A 29 9.43 -16.50 29.12
C LEU A 29 10.77 -17.23 28.99
N ALA A 30 10.87 -18.46 29.51
CA ALA A 30 12.06 -19.29 29.44
C ALA A 30 12.40 -19.70 27.99
N GLU A 31 11.38 -20.00 27.19
CA GLU A 31 11.50 -20.34 25.76
C GLU A 31 11.69 -19.10 24.86
N GLY A 32 11.69 -17.90 25.44
CA GLY A 32 11.99 -16.67 24.71
C GLY A 32 10.77 -15.97 24.12
N ALA A 33 9.66 -15.91 24.86
CA ALA A 33 8.45 -15.18 24.45
C ALA A 33 8.69 -13.72 24.03
N ILE A 34 9.78 -13.08 24.48
CA ILE A 34 10.16 -11.72 24.08
C ILE A 34 11.14 -11.78 22.91
N ALA A 35 10.63 -11.63 21.69
CA ALA A 35 11.37 -11.78 20.45
C ALA A 35 12.59 -10.85 20.31
N PRO A 36 12.56 -9.57 20.72
CA PRO A 36 13.73 -8.69 20.66
C PRO A 36 14.96 -9.19 21.43
N PHE A 37 14.79 -10.13 22.35
CA PHE A 37 15.86 -10.66 23.21
C PHE A 37 16.41 -12.00 22.73
N GLN A 38 15.96 -12.56 21.60
CA GLN A 38 16.42 -13.86 21.10
C GLN A 38 17.54 -13.78 20.05
N GLY A 39 18.01 -12.57 19.71
CA GLY A 39 19.04 -12.35 18.70
C GLY A 39 20.46 -12.29 19.25
N ALA A 40 21.46 -12.47 18.39
CA ALA A 40 22.88 -12.40 18.76
C ALA A 40 23.33 -11.03 19.34
N VAL A 41 22.62 -9.95 19.00
CA VAL A 41 23.00 -8.58 19.39
C VAL A 41 22.46 -8.18 20.76
N TYR A 42 21.25 -8.61 21.12
CA TYR A 42 20.57 -8.22 22.36
C TYR A 42 20.15 -9.41 23.22
N GLY A 43 20.78 -10.57 23.00
CA GLY A 43 20.54 -11.81 23.75
C GLY A 43 20.84 -11.69 25.25
N GLU A 44 21.70 -10.74 25.64
CA GLU A 44 21.99 -10.48 27.05
C GLU A 44 20.76 -9.98 27.83
N SER A 45 19.84 -9.26 27.18
CA SER A 45 18.60 -8.81 27.80
C SER A 45 17.70 -9.96 28.23
N GLN A 46 17.79 -11.13 27.60
CA GLN A 46 17.10 -12.34 28.05
C GLN A 46 17.64 -12.82 29.40
N LYS A 47 18.96 -12.71 29.62
CA LYS A 47 19.59 -13.06 30.90
C LYS A 47 19.22 -12.06 31.99
N ASP A 48 19.13 -10.78 31.66
CA ASP A 48 18.66 -9.74 32.58
C ASP A 48 17.22 -9.99 33.03
N LEU A 49 16.34 -10.31 32.08
CA LEU A 49 14.96 -10.69 32.36
C LEU A 49 14.88 -11.91 33.29
N GLN A 50 15.66 -12.95 33.02
CA GLN A 50 15.73 -14.15 33.87
C GLN A 50 16.15 -13.80 35.31
N ARG A 51 17.16 -12.93 35.48
CA ARG A 51 17.61 -12.46 36.79
C ARG A 51 16.51 -11.68 37.52
N ALA A 52 15.83 -10.78 36.82
CA ALA A 52 14.73 -9.98 37.35
C ALA A 52 13.54 -10.85 37.80
N CYS A 53 13.11 -11.80 36.95
CA CYS A 53 12.04 -12.72 37.25
C CYS A 53 12.36 -13.59 38.48
N LYS A 54 13.60 -14.08 38.60
CA LYS A 54 14.06 -14.82 39.80
C LYS A 54 13.98 -13.96 41.07
N LYS A 55 14.37 -12.68 41.01
CA LYS A 55 14.34 -11.76 42.17
C LYS A 55 12.91 -11.41 42.61
N LYS A 56 11.96 -11.34 41.67
CA LYS A 56 10.54 -11.00 41.94
C LYS A 56 9.62 -12.23 42.05
N ASN A 57 10.16 -13.45 42.01
CA ASN A 57 9.40 -14.71 42.00
C ASN A 57 8.34 -14.77 40.89
N ILE A 58 8.68 -14.29 39.69
CA ILE A 58 7.80 -14.39 38.51
C ILE A 58 8.06 -15.73 37.81
N PRO A 59 7.03 -16.57 37.58
CA PRO A 59 7.20 -17.86 36.93
C PRO A 59 7.61 -17.66 35.47
N MET A 60 8.61 -18.42 35.04
CA MET A 60 9.21 -18.33 33.69
C MET A 60 8.75 -19.45 32.76
N ASP A 61 8.17 -20.50 33.33
CA ASP A 61 7.64 -21.72 32.71
C ASP A 61 6.14 -21.65 32.41
N VAL A 62 5.52 -20.50 32.73
CA VAL A 62 4.11 -20.24 32.44
C VAL A 62 4.01 -19.47 31.11
N PRO A 63 3.11 -19.87 30.19
CA PRO A 63 2.82 -19.12 28.97
C PRO A 63 2.49 -17.65 29.25
N TRP A 64 2.95 -16.74 28.37
CA TRP A 64 2.76 -15.30 28.55
C TRP A 64 1.30 -14.89 28.81
N ASN A 65 0.35 -15.47 28.08
CA ASN A 65 -1.08 -15.19 28.23
C ASN A 65 -1.68 -15.63 29.58
N LYS A 66 -1.05 -16.59 30.26
CA LYS A 66 -1.45 -17.11 31.58
C LYS A 66 -0.76 -16.39 32.74
N LEU A 67 0.20 -15.50 32.47
CA LEU A 67 0.82 -14.67 33.50
C LEU A 67 -0.19 -13.65 34.07
N SER A 68 -0.07 -13.38 35.37
CA SER A 68 -0.87 -12.36 36.03
C SER A 68 -0.63 -10.98 35.39
N ALA A 69 -1.63 -10.10 35.46
CA ALA A 69 -1.51 -8.74 34.92
C ALA A 69 -0.38 -7.93 35.59
N SER A 70 -0.12 -8.18 36.89
CA SER A 70 0.98 -7.54 37.60
C SER A 70 2.35 -8.02 37.14
N HIS A 71 2.51 -9.32 36.85
CA HIS A 71 3.77 -9.85 36.30
C HIS A 71 4.04 -9.29 34.90
N ARG A 72 3.01 -9.28 34.02
CA ARG A 72 3.14 -8.70 32.67
C ARG A 72 3.53 -7.23 32.74
N LYS A 73 2.83 -6.44 33.56
CA LYS A 73 3.14 -5.01 33.76
C LYS A 73 4.58 -4.80 34.24
N PHE A 74 5.06 -5.59 35.20
CA PHE A 74 6.45 -5.50 35.67
C PHE A 74 7.47 -5.80 34.54
N ILE A 75 7.20 -6.80 33.71
CA ILE A 75 8.07 -7.15 32.60
C ILE A 75 8.08 -6.04 31.54
N GLU A 76 6.90 -5.47 31.23
CA GLU A 76 6.74 -4.42 30.23
C GLU A 76 7.34 -3.07 30.68
N GLU A 77 7.05 -2.63 31.90
CA GLU A 77 7.38 -1.29 32.40
C GLU A 77 8.71 -1.24 33.17
N GLY A 78 9.13 -2.33 33.80
CA GLY A 78 10.33 -2.39 34.65
C GLY A 78 10.06 -2.05 36.12
N ASP A 79 11.13 -1.94 36.91
CA ASP A 79 11.07 -1.41 38.27
C ASP A 79 10.73 0.10 38.23
N PRO A 80 9.73 0.59 38.99
CA PRO A 80 9.31 2.00 38.96
C PRO A 80 10.41 2.99 39.38
N THR A 81 11.38 2.53 40.17
CA THR A 81 12.51 3.32 40.67
C THR A 81 13.78 3.11 39.85
N TYR A 82 13.68 2.52 38.66
CA TYR A 82 14.83 2.33 37.76
C TYR A 82 15.33 3.68 37.23
N GLU A 83 16.61 3.96 37.48
CA GLU A 83 17.34 5.07 36.85
C GLU A 83 18.32 4.53 35.80
N SER A 84 18.63 5.38 34.81
CA SER A 84 19.48 4.99 33.68
C SER A 84 20.89 4.61 34.14
N GLY A 85 21.26 3.34 33.98
CA GLY A 85 22.56 2.79 34.37
C GLY A 85 22.50 1.74 35.47
N GLU A 86 21.34 1.55 36.13
CA GLU A 86 21.17 0.59 37.23
C GLU A 86 20.79 -0.84 36.78
N TRP A 87 21.02 -1.18 35.50
CA TRP A 87 20.56 -2.41 34.85
C TRP A 87 21.08 -3.70 35.50
N GLU A 88 22.22 -3.64 36.21
CA GLU A 88 22.76 -4.78 36.95
C GLU A 88 21.90 -5.17 38.17
N SER A 89 21.14 -4.23 38.73
CA SER A 89 20.45 -4.37 40.02
C SER A 89 18.92 -4.31 39.93
N LYS A 90 18.40 -3.60 38.91
CA LYS A 90 16.98 -3.33 38.67
C LYS A 90 16.60 -3.65 37.24
N TRP A 91 15.37 -4.09 37.04
CA TRP A 91 14.84 -4.41 35.72
C TRP A 91 14.40 -3.14 35.00
N TYR A 92 14.97 -2.89 33.82
CA TYR A 92 14.63 -1.70 33.02
C TYR A 92 13.29 -1.83 32.29
N GLY A 93 12.72 -3.02 32.19
CA GLY A 93 11.49 -3.25 31.45
C GLY A 93 11.71 -3.30 29.93
N VAL A 94 10.81 -3.96 29.21
CA VAL A 94 10.83 -3.96 27.74
C VAL A 94 10.72 -2.53 27.20
N ARG A 95 9.88 -1.67 27.80
CA ARG A 95 9.81 -0.25 27.43
C ARG A 95 11.11 0.50 27.74
N GLY A 96 11.83 0.18 28.82
CA GLY A 96 13.13 0.78 29.11
C GLY A 96 14.21 0.37 28.12
N PHE A 97 14.21 -0.88 27.67
CA PHE A 97 15.10 -1.34 26.60
C PHE A 97 14.92 -0.50 25.33
N PHE A 98 13.68 -0.31 24.89
CA PHE A 98 13.40 0.50 23.71
C PHE A 98 13.74 1.99 23.92
N ARG A 99 13.48 2.56 25.10
CA ARG A 99 13.94 3.93 25.43
C ARG A 99 15.46 4.07 25.35
N TRP A 100 16.20 3.07 25.83
CA TRP A 100 17.66 3.05 25.71
C TRP A 100 18.12 2.98 24.25
N LEU A 101 17.52 2.10 23.43
CA LEU A 101 17.80 2.06 21.99
C LEU A 101 17.51 3.39 21.29
N GLU A 102 16.45 4.10 21.69
CA GLU A 102 16.07 5.38 21.10
C GLU A 102 17.11 6.48 21.32
N SER A 103 17.84 6.44 22.44
CA SER A 103 18.96 7.34 22.71
C SER A 103 20.11 7.20 21.68
N SER A 104 20.20 6.04 21.02
CA SER A 104 21.26 5.70 20.07
C SER A 104 20.79 5.70 18.61
N THR A 105 19.69 6.38 18.31
CA THR A 105 19.11 6.48 16.96
C THR A 105 19.99 7.19 15.93
N TYR A 106 21.09 7.82 16.33
CA TYR A 106 22.11 8.31 15.40
C TYR A 106 22.80 7.16 14.63
N LYS A 107 22.81 5.94 15.19
CA LYS A 107 23.37 4.74 14.52
C LYS A 107 22.33 4.13 13.57
N MET A 108 22.71 3.95 12.29
CA MET A 108 21.80 3.43 11.26
C MET A 108 21.24 2.03 11.59
N HIS A 109 22.08 1.10 12.04
CA HIS A 109 21.65 -0.26 12.39
C HIS A 109 20.65 -0.28 13.56
N VAL A 110 20.78 0.63 14.53
CA VAL A 110 19.82 0.79 15.64
C VAL A 110 18.47 1.26 15.10
N ARG A 111 18.45 2.21 14.16
CA ARG A 111 17.19 2.64 13.51
C ARG A 111 16.51 1.50 12.75
N MET A 112 17.27 0.72 11.98
CA MET A 112 16.76 -0.45 11.25
C MET A 112 16.24 -1.54 12.19
N TYR A 113 16.90 -1.71 13.34
CA TYR A 113 16.43 -2.64 14.36
C TYR A 113 15.11 -2.16 14.99
N LEU A 114 15.06 -0.90 15.43
CA LEU A 114 13.87 -0.28 16.01
C LEU A 114 12.66 -0.30 15.06
N SER A 115 12.85 -0.10 13.76
CA SER A 115 11.74 -0.10 12.80
C SER A 115 10.98 -1.43 12.73
N ARG A 116 11.60 -2.54 13.15
CA ARG A 116 10.95 -3.86 13.17
C ARG A 116 9.87 -3.96 14.25
N TRP A 117 10.06 -3.26 15.37
CA TRP A 117 9.26 -3.39 16.59
C TRP A 117 8.32 -2.20 16.83
N ARG A 118 8.26 -1.25 15.89
CA ARG A 118 7.46 -0.04 16.02
C ARG A 118 6.07 -0.24 15.43
N ALA A 119 5.08 0.24 16.17
CA ALA A 119 3.72 0.47 15.67
C ALA A 119 3.48 1.98 15.59
N TYR A 120 2.53 2.38 14.73
CA TYR A 120 1.97 3.72 14.82
C TYR A 120 0.67 3.64 15.58
N GLU A 121 0.65 4.26 16.75
CA GLU A 121 -0.54 4.34 17.59
C GLU A 121 -1.21 5.69 17.39
N GLU A 122 -2.51 5.73 17.60
CA GLU A 122 -3.25 6.99 17.60
C GLU A 122 -2.68 7.92 18.67
N CYS A 123 -2.54 9.21 18.34
CA CYS A 123 -1.97 10.17 19.26
C CYS A 123 -2.86 10.28 20.52
N PRO A 124 -2.31 10.08 21.74
CA PRO A 124 -3.11 10.12 22.97
C PRO A 124 -3.61 11.54 23.31
N GLN A 125 -2.98 12.57 22.74
CA GLN A 125 -3.36 13.96 23.01
C GLN A 125 -4.45 14.49 22.06
N CYS A 126 -4.35 14.18 20.76
CA CYS A 126 -5.31 14.69 19.77
C CYS A 126 -6.26 13.64 19.21
N HIS A 127 -6.12 12.37 19.59
CA HIS A 127 -6.97 11.27 19.15
C HIS A 127 -7.17 11.28 17.63
N GLY A 128 -6.06 11.24 16.90
CA GLY A 128 -6.08 11.23 15.44
C GLY A 128 -6.34 12.59 14.77
N LYS A 129 -6.90 13.59 15.50
CA LYS A 129 -7.36 14.87 14.93
C LYS A 129 -6.26 15.79 14.42
N ARG A 130 -4.99 15.54 14.75
CA ARG A 130 -3.80 16.29 14.29
C ARG A 130 -3.66 17.73 14.79
N PHE A 131 -4.71 18.34 15.33
CA PHE A 131 -4.71 19.71 15.82
C PHE A 131 -4.43 19.81 17.33
N CYS A 132 -3.96 20.97 17.78
CA CYS A 132 -3.92 21.32 19.20
C CYS A 132 -5.33 21.60 19.73
N GLU A 133 -5.49 21.54 21.05
CA GLU A 133 -6.80 21.67 21.71
C GLU A 133 -7.49 23.00 21.41
N GLU A 134 -6.72 24.09 21.37
CA GLU A 134 -7.22 25.43 21.09
C GLU A 134 -7.83 25.55 19.68
N SER A 135 -7.28 24.82 18.71
CA SER A 135 -7.81 24.77 17.35
C SER A 135 -9.12 23.97 17.28
N LEU A 136 -9.31 23.00 18.18
CA LEU A 136 -10.51 22.16 18.25
C LEU A 136 -11.70 22.87 18.94
N PHE A 137 -11.47 24.02 19.60
CA PHE A 137 -12.57 24.86 20.11
C PHE A 137 -13.36 25.55 19.00
N TRP A 138 -12.73 25.79 17.83
CA TRP A 138 -13.42 26.37 16.69
C TRP A 138 -14.27 25.33 15.97
N LYS A 139 -15.58 25.60 15.90
CA LYS A 139 -16.58 24.71 15.32
C LYS A 139 -17.43 25.46 14.31
N TRP A 140 -17.72 24.80 13.19
CA TRP A 140 -18.73 25.21 12.23
C TRP A 140 -19.85 24.17 12.25
N GLU A 141 -21.08 24.61 12.52
CA GLU A 141 -22.24 23.72 12.73
C GLU A 141 -21.98 22.56 13.72
N ASN A 142 -21.38 22.89 14.87
CA ASN A 142 -20.97 21.93 15.90
C ASN A 142 -19.90 20.90 15.47
N LYS A 143 -19.27 21.07 14.30
CA LYS A 143 -18.17 20.21 13.82
C LYS A 143 -16.85 20.97 13.82
N THR A 144 -15.79 20.32 14.30
CA THR A 144 -14.42 20.84 14.15
C THR A 144 -13.92 20.63 12.73
N LEU A 145 -12.83 21.30 12.34
CA LEU A 145 -12.21 21.08 11.03
C LEU A 145 -11.80 19.61 10.80
N SER A 146 -11.32 18.94 11.85
CA SER A 146 -10.99 17.51 11.76
C SER A 146 -12.23 16.65 11.52
N ASP A 147 -13.36 17.00 12.14
CA ASP A 147 -14.61 16.24 11.94
C ASP A 147 -15.10 16.42 10.50
N LEU A 148 -14.94 17.61 9.91
CA LEU A 148 -15.26 17.86 8.50
C LEU A 148 -14.37 17.04 7.55
N TYR A 149 -13.07 16.90 7.85
CA TYR A 149 -12.14 16.11 7.03
C TYR A 149 -12.44 14.60 7.06
N ALA A 150 -13.04 14.11 8.14
CA ALA A 150 -13.42 12.72 8.31
C ALA A 150 -14.76 12.36 7.62
N ILE A 151 -15.51 13.35 7.12
CA ILE A 151 -16.74 13.10 6.36
C ILE A 151 -16.36 12.68 4.93
N PRO A 152 -17.02 11.66 4.34
CA PRO A 152 -16.82 11.30 2.95
C PRO A 152 -17.07 12.48 2.00
N VAL A 153 -16.27 12.59 0.94
CA VAL A 153 -16.31 13.72 -0.03
C VAL A 153 -17.73 14.02 -0.52
N LYS A 154 -18.54 12.99 -0.80
CA LYS A 154 -19.93 13.17 -1.22
C LYS A 154 -20.76 13.91 -0.17
N GLU A 155 -20.75 13.38 1.05
CA GLU A 155 -21.52 13.90 2.18
C GLU A 155 -21.05 15.31 2.56
N LEU A 156 -19.74 15.55 2.54
CA LEU A 156 -19.17 16.87 2.80
C LEU A 156 -19.61 17.89 1.75
N LYS A 157 -19.63 17.51 0.47
CA LYS A 157 -20.11 18.38 -0.61
C LYS A 157 -21.60 18.69 -0.45
N GLU A 158 -22.42 17.68 -0.14
CA GLU A 158 -23.86 17.85 0.12
C GLU A 158 -24.13 18.76 1.32
N LEU A 159 -23.30 18.65 2.38
CA LEU A 159 -23.36 19.52 3.56
C LEU A 159 -23.03 20.99 3.22
N LEU A 160 -22.02 21.23 2.39
CA LEU A 160 -21.56 22.58 2.06
C LEU A 160 -22.39 23.28 0.97
N LYS A 161 -23.02 22.51 0.08
CA LYS A 161 -23.76 23.04 -1.09
C LYS A 161 -24.86 24.05 -0.75
N PRO A 162 -25.68 23.90 0.31
CA PRO A 162 -26.70 24.89 0.70
C PRO A 162 -26.12 26.27 1.05
N HIS A 163 -24.85 26.31 1.47
CA HIS A 163 -24.14 27.55 1.82
C HIS A 163 -23.42 28.18 0.62
N ALA A 164 -23.54 27.58 -0.57
CA ALA A 164 -22.93 28.11 -1.79
C ALA A 164 -23.38 29.57 -2.00
N PRO A 165 -22.43 30.49 -2.22
CA PRO A 165 -22.74 31.90 -2.24
C PRO A 165 -23.55 32.26 -3.49
N LYS A 166 -24.66 32.98 -3.30
CA LYS A 166 -25.58 33.31 -4.40
C LYS A 166 -25.21 34.60 -5.14
N ASN A 167 -24.58 35.57 -4.46
CA ASN A 167 -24.12 36.86 -5.01
C ASN A 167 -23.40 37.70 -3.93
N SER A 168 -22.23 37.27 -3.45
CA SER A 168 -21.47 38.07 -2.48
C SER A 168 -19.97 38.01 -2.77
N ARG A 169 -19.32 39.18 -2.79
CA ARG A 169 -17.88 39.37 -3.01
C ARG A 169 -17.02 39.09 -1.75
N HIS A 170 -17.60 38.51 -0.70
CA HIS A 170 -16.86 38.21 0.52
C HIS A 170 -15.76 37.17 0.25
N PRO A 171 -14.50 37.34 0.71
CA PRO A 171 -13.41 36.40 0.41
C PRO A 171 -13.69 34.94 0.79
N ALA A 172 -14.46 34.71 1.86
CA ALA A 172 -14.88 33.37 2.27
C ALA A 172 -15.76 32.65 1.22
N ASN A 173 -16.46 33.40 0.37
CA ASN A 173 -17.29 32.85 -0.70
C ASN A 173 -16.44 32.25 -1.81
N HIS A 174 -15.38 32.94 -2.23
CA HIS A 174 -14.44 32.39 -3.20
C HIS A 174 -13.76 31.12 -2.67
N ALA A 175 -13.45 31.08 -1.36
CA ALA A 175 -12.91 29.87 -0.74
C ALA A 175 -13.93 28.72 -0.77
N LEU A 176 -15.20 28.97 -0.45
CA LEU A 176 -16.25 27.95 -0.49
C LEU A 176 -16.52 27.45 -1.92
N GLU A 177 -16.58 28.34 -2.91
CA GLU A 177 -16.68 27.96 -4.33
C GLU A 177 -15.49 27.08 -4.75
N ALA A 178 -14.28 27.46 -4.37
CA ALA A 178 -13.06 26.70 -4.65
C ALA A 178 -13.03 25.33 -3.96
N ILE A 179 -13.61 25.19 -2.76
CA ILE A 179 -13.78 23.92 -2.06
C ILE A 179 -14.83 23.05 -2.77
N LEU A 180 -16.01 23.60 -3.07
CA LEU A 180 -17.09 22.88 -3.76
C LEU A 180 -16.66 22.39 -5.13
N ALA A 181 -15.88 23.19 -5.87
CA ALA A 181 -15.29 22.78 -7.15
C ALA A 181 -14.34 21.57 -6.99
N ARG A 182 -13.41 21.62 -6.03
CA ARG A 182 -12.45 20.51 -5.77
C ARG A 182 -13.13 19.24 -5.29
N LEU A 183 -14.13 19.36 -4.40
CA LEU A 183 -14.96 18.21 -4.00
C LEU A 183 -15.74 17.66 -5.21
N GLY A 184 -16.19 18.53 -6.12
CA GLY A 184 -16.80 18.15 -7.38
C GLY A 184 -15.86 17.35 -8.29
N TYR A 185 -14.59 17.75 -8.41
CA TYR A 185 -13.60 17.01 -9.20
C TYR A 185 -13.34 15.61 -8.61
N LEU A 186 -13.17 15.50 -7.29
CA LEU A 186 -13.02 14.22 -6.60
C LEU A 186 -14.24 13.30 -6.82
N GLU A 187 -15.45 13.86 -6.79
CA GLU A 187 -16.66 13.11 -7.10
C GLU A 187 -16.73 12.66 -8.57
N ALA A 188 -16.37 13.54 -9.50
CA ALA A 188 -16.37 13.24 -10.93
C ALA A 188 -15.44 12.06 -11.29
N VAL A 189 -14.26 11.99 -10.65
CA VAL A 189 -13.32 10.87 -10.81
C VAL A 189 -13.68 9.64 -9.97
N GLY A 190 -14.85 9.61 -9.32
CA GLY A 190 -15.33 8.46 -8.57
C GLY A 190 -14.59 8.21 -7.24
N LEU A 191 -14.06 9.26 -6.61
CA LEU A 191 -13.41 9.22 -5.29
C LEU A 191 -14.31 9.78 -4.17
N ASN A 192 -15.62 9.77 -4.41
CA ASN A 192 -16.64 10.35 -3.52
C ASN A 192 -16.77 9.65 -2.16
N TYR A 193 -16.25 8.42 -2.02
CA TYR A 193 -16.24 7.62 -0.79
C TYR A 193 -15.02 7.89 0.10
N LEU A 194 -14.02 8.62 -0.39
CA LEU A 194 -12.83 8.96 0.39
C LEU A 194 -13.14 10.07 1.38
N THR A 195 -12.40 10.08 2.48
CA THR A 195 -12.32 11.20 3.42
C THR A 195 -11.07 12.02 3.12
N LEU A 196 -11.07 13.30 3.48
CA LEU A 196 -9.95 14.21 3.20
C LEU A 196 -8.74 13.96 4.12
N ASP A 197 -8.95 13.30 5.26
CA ASP A 197 -7.90 12.92 6.20
C ASP A 197 -7.22 11.57 5.90
N ARG A 198 -7.72 10.81 4.91
CA ARG A 198 -7.14 9.54 4.49
C ARG A 198 -5.69 9.74 4.01
N LEU A 199 -4.78 8.93 4.54
CA LEU A 199 -3.35 9.05 4.22
C LEU A 199 -3.08 8.66 2.76
N SER A 200 -2.28 9.47 2.05
CA SER A 200 -1.91 9.21 0.65
C SER A 200 -1.29 7.83 0.44
N ARG A 201 -0.49 7.34 1.39
CA ARG A 201 0.14 6.01 1.35
C ARG A 201 -0.84 4.82 1.43
N THR A 202 -2.08 5.05 1.85
CA THR A 202 -3.11 4.01 1.96
C THR A 202 -4.07 4.02 0.77
N LEU A 203 -3.84 4.91 -0.20
CA LEU A 203 -4.52 4.90 -1.47
C LEU A 203 -3.90 3.84 -2.39
N SER A 204 -4.76 3.11 -3.10
CA SER A 204 -4.37 2.25 -4.21
C SER A 204 -3.78 3.06 -5.36
N GLY A 205 -3.00 2.42 -6.24
CA GLY A 205 -2.42 3.07 -7.42
C GLY A 205 -3.48 3.81 -8.26
N GLY A 206 -4.61 3.17 -8.54
CA GLY A 206 -5.73 3.80 -9.25
C GLY A 206 -6.40 4.95 -8.48
N GLU A 207 -6.46 4.91 -7.14
CA GLU A 207 -6.92 6.07 -6.36
C GLU A 207 -5.94 7.24 -6.48
N ILE A 208 -4.62 7.02 -6.37
CA ILE A 208 -3.58 8.05 -6.51
C ILE A 208 -3.65 8.70 -7.89
N GLN A 209 -3.73 7.89 -8.95
CA GLN A 209 -3.81 8.37 -10.31
C GLN A 209 -5.04 9.27 -10.54
N ARG A 210 -6.19 8.89 -9.99
CA ARG A 210 -7.42 9.70 -10.06
C ARG A 210 -7.35 10.98 -9.24
N VAL A 211 -6.69 10.97 -8.07
CA VAL A 211 -6.38 12.21 -7.32
C VAL A 211 -5.50 13.14 -8.15
N ASN A 212 -4.48 12.61 -8.84
CA ASN A 212 -3.65 13.43 -9.73
C ASN A 212 -4.46 14.05 -10.89
N LEU A 213 -5.44 13.31 -11.44
CA LEU A 213 -6.33 13.85 -12.47
C LEU A 213 -7.15 15.06 -11.98
N THR A 214 -7.56 15.06 -10.70
CA THR A 214 -8.24 16.25 -10.12
C THR A 214 -7.36 17.49 -10.08
N SER A 215 -6.04 17.33 -10.02
CA SER A 215 -5.11 18.46 -10.07
C SER A 215 -5.08 19.08 -11.48
N CYS A 216 -5.24 18.26 -12.52
CA CYS A 216 -5.37 18.75 -13.90
C CYS A 216 -6.65 19.58 -14.06
N LEU A 217 -7.78 19.09 -13.54
CA LEU A 217 -9.05 19.82 -13.57
C LEU A 217 -9.03 21.11 -12.76
N GLY A 218 -8.34 21.12 -11.62
CA GLY A 218 -8.29 22.27 -10.72
C GLY A 218 -7.28 23.35 -11.11
N ALA A 219 -6.41 23.09 -12.08
CA ALA A 219 -5.41 24.05 -12.53
C ALA A 219 -6.01 25.17 -13.40
N CYS A 220 -7.24 24.99 -13.93
CA CYS A 220 -7.93 25.93 -14.82
C CYS A 220 -7.01 26.47 -15.94
N LEU A 221 -6.15 25.61 -16.47
CA LEU A 221 -5.22 25.98 -17.53
C LEU A 221 -5.95 25.93 -18.88
N ALA A 222 -5.60 26.85 -19.77
CA ALA A 222 -5.93 26.82 -21.19
C ALA A 222 -4.62 26.69 -21.98
N ASP A 223 -4.70 26.32 -23.26
CA ASP A 223 -3.54 26.17 -24.16
C ASP A 223 -2.46 25.22 -23.63
N THR A 224 -2.86 24.22 -22.83
CA THR A 224 -1.96 23.22 -22.23
C THR A 224 -2.12 21.87 -22.91
N ILE A 225 -1.02 21.12 -23.02
CA ILE A 225 -1.02 19.72 -23.45
C ILE A 225 -0.98 18.83 -22.21
N PHE A 226 -2.07 18.13 -21.95
CA PHE A 226 -2.13 17.09 -20.92
C PHE A 226 -1.72 15.75 -21.53
N VAL A 227 -0.69 15.11 -20.98
CA VAL A 227 -0.28 13.75 -21.34
C VAL A 227 -0.62 12.82 -20.18
N LEU A 228 -1.57 11.92 -20.40
CA LEU A 228 -2.11 11.03 -19.38
C LEU A 228 -1.78 9.58 -19.74
N ASP A 229 -1.20 8.86 -18.79
CA ASP A 229 -0.86 7.45 -18.92
C ASP A 229 -1.95 6.58 -18.27
N GLU A 230 -2.67 5.80 -19.06
CA GLU A 230 -3.75 4.86 -18.69
C GLU A 230 -4.69 5.31 -17.55
N PRO A 231 -5.39 6.45 -17.66
CA PRO A 231 -6.21 6.99 -16.58
C PRO A 231 -7.39 6.08 -16.16
N SER A 232 -7.77 5.09 -16.97
CA SER A 232 -8.82 4.11 -16.62
C SER A 232 -8.38 3.04 -15.61
N VAL A 233 -7.08 2.95 -15.28
CA VAL A 233 -6.56 1.90 -14.39
C VAL A 233 -7.27 1.89 -13.03
N GLY A 234 -7.74 0.70 -12.66
CA GLY A 234 -8.46 0.49 -11.41
C GLY A 234 -9.83 1.18 -11.34
N MET A 235 -10.39 1.60 -12.48
CA MET A 235 -11.79 2.04 -12.58
C MET A 235 -12.71 0.88 -12.90
N HIS A 236 -13.94 0.97 -12.39
CA HIS A 236 -14.99 0.04 -12.79
C HIS A 236 -15.56 0.47 -14.15
N ALA A 237 -15.96 -0.49 -15.00
CA ALA A 237 -16.48 -0.21 -16.35
C ALA A 237 -17.63 0.82 -16.36
N ARG A 238 -18.49 0.79 -15.33
CA ARG A 238 -19.58 1.77 -15.13
C ARG A 238 -19.12 3.22 -15.02
N ASP A 239 -17.91 3.46 -14.49
CA ASP A 239 -17.39 4.80 -14.24
C ASP A 239 -16.49 5.31 -15.38
N LEU A 240 -16.21 4.50 -16.41
CA LEU A 240 -15.41 4.91 -17.58
C LEU A 240 -16.06 6.05 -18.37
N SER A 241 -17.40 6.07 -18.47
CA SER A 241 -18.11 7.16 -19.14
C SER A 241 -17.85 8.51 -18.46
N LYS A 242 -17.73 8.54 -17.14
CA LYS A 242 -17.39 9.75 -16.38
C LYS A 242 -15.96 10.21 -16.68
N MET A 243 -15.03 9.27 -16.79
CA MET A 243 -13.65 9.58 -17.20
C MET A 243 -13.63 10.25 -18.58
N VAL A 244 -14.36 9.68 -19.55
CA VAL A 244 -14.49 10.29 -20.88
C VAL A 244 -15.06 11.70 -20.79
N THR A 245 -16.10 11.94 -19.99
CA THR A 245 -16.66 13.30 -19.77
C THR A 245 -15.63 14.26 -19.18
N ILE A 246 -14.80 13.80 -18.24
CA ILE A 246 -13.72 14.59 -17.65
C ILE A 246 -12.67 14.98 -18.69
N LEU A 247 -12.20 14.02 -19.48
CA LEU A 247 -11.23 14.26 -20.54
C LEU A 247 -11.79 15.26 -21.57
N ARG A 248 -13.07 15.13 -21.92
CA ARG A 248 -13.77 16.07 -22.80
C ARG A 248 -13.85 17.47 -22.21
N SER A 249 -14.16 17.61 -20.93
CA SER A 249 -14.17 18.92 -20.27
C SER A 249 -12.81 19.63 -20.31
N LEU A 250 -11.69 18.90 -20.24
CA LEU A 250 -10.36 19.49 -20.42
C LEU A 250 -10.18 20.01 -21.85
N VAL A 251 -10.62 19.26 -22.86
CA VAL A 251 -10.61 19.69 -24.27
C VAL A 251 -11.47 20.93 -24.48
N ASP A 252 -12.69 20.95 -23.92
CA ASP A 252 -13.64 22.07 -24.04
C ASP A 252 -13.12 23.37 -23.40
N GLN A 253 -12.17 23.26 -22.45
CA GLN A 253 -11.46 24.40 -21.86
C GLN A 253 -10.34 24.96 -22.75
N GLY A 254 -10.17 24.43 -23.97
CA GLY A 254 -9.14 24.87 -24.91
C GLY A 254 -7.80 24.15 -24.76
N ASN A 255 -7.78 22.95 -24.16
CA ASN A 255 -6.56 22.16 -24.00
C ASN A 255 -6.48 21.03 -25.02
N THR A 256 -5.26 20.51 -25.21
CA THR A 256 -5.03 19.25 -25.93
C THR A 256 -4.82 18.13 -24.93
N VAL A 257 -5.51 17.01 -25.10
CA VAL A 257 -5.40 15.86 -24.19
C VAL A 257 -4.91 14.65 -24.98
N VAL A 258 -3.71 14.19 -24.64
CA VAL A 258 -3.08 12.98 -25.19
C VAL A 258 -3.18 11.89 -24.14
N VAL A 259 -3.83 10.78 -24.48
CA VAL A 259 -4.07 9.67 -23.55
C VAL A 259 -3.47 8.39 -24.12
N VAL A 260 -2.61 7.72 -23.34
CA VAL A 260 -2.21 6.33 -23.57
C VAL A 260 -3.28 5.44 -22.95
N GLU A 261 -3.95 4.62 -23.75
CA GLU A 261 -5.07 3.81 -23.29
C GLU A 261 -5.19 2.47 -24.02
N HIS A 262 -5.90 1.56 -23.36
CA HIS A 262 -6.25 0.24 -23.87
C HIS A 262 -7.76 -0.01 -23.84
N ASP A 263 -8.54 0.84 -23.17
CA ASP A 263 -9.99 0.72 -23.10
C ASP A 263 -10.69 1.12 -24.41
N GLU A 264 -11.56 0.22 -24.89
CA GLU A 264 -12.33 0.42 -26.11
C GLU A 264 -13.24 1.65 -26.05
N SER A 265 -13.86 1.94 -24.90
CA SER A 265 -14.77 3.07 -24.75
C SER A 265 -14.03 4.40 -24.91
N VAL A 266 -12.81 4.49 -24.37
CA VAL A 266 -11.96 5.68 -24.52
C VAL A 266 -11.47 5.82 -25.96
N MET A 267 -10.99 4.74 -26.59
CA MET A 267 -10.55 4.76 -27.99
C MET A 267 -11.66 5.22 -28.94
N ARG A 268 -12.89 4.71 -28.75
CA ARG A 268 -14.05 5.09 -29.56
C ARG A 268 -14.49 6.54 -29.33
N ALA A 269 -14.26 7.06 -28.13
CA ALA A 269 -14.59 8.43 -27.78
C ALA A 269 -13.51 9.43 -28.19
N ALA A 270 -12.36 9.02 -28.73
CA ALA A 270 -11.29 9.93 -29.13
C ALA A 270 -11.60 10.69 -30.43
N ASP A 271 -11.13 11.93 -30.54
CA ASP A 271 -11.19 12.69 -31.81
C ASP A 271 -10.17 12.16 -32.84
N TRP A 272 -9.03 11.70 -32.32
CA TRP A 272 -7.89 11.21 -33.08
C TRP A 272 -7.27 10.05 -32.34
N LEU A 273 -6.98 8.97 -33.06
CA LEU A 273 -6.39 7.75 -32.54
C LEU A 273 -5.04 7.52 -33.23
N ILE A 274 -4.02 7.19 -32.44
CA ILE A 274 -2.69 6.84 -32.92
C ILE A 274 -2.38 5.43 -32.40
N GLU A 275 -2.00 4.52 -33.30
CA GLU A 275 -1.53 3.18 -32.92
C GLU A 275 -0.04 3.06 -33.19
N ILE A 276 0.70 2.64 -32.17
CA ILE A 276 2.11 2.31 -32.25
C ILE A 276 2.27 0.78 -32.26
N GLY A 277 3.06 0.26 -33.19
CA GLY A 277 3.24 -1.18 -33.34
C GLY A 277 4.24 -1.54 -34.42
N PRO A 278 4.14 -2.73 -35.05
CA PRO A 278 3.14 -3.79 -34.82
C PRO A 278 3.44 -4.74 -33.66
N GLN A 279 4.67 -4.74 -33.13
CA GLN A 279 5.10 -5.62 -32.05
C GLN A 279 5.72 -4.80 -30.91
N PRO A 280 5.81 -5.34 -29.69
CA PRO A 280 6.61 -4.73 -28.63
C PRO A 280 8.13 -4.82 -28.92
N GLY A 281 8.91 -3.95 -28.29
CA GLY A 281 10.37 -3.99 -28.36
C GLY A 281 10.95 -3.52 -29.69
N ALA A 282 12.06 -4.13 -30.13
CA ALA A 282 12.82 -3.72 -31.33
C ALA A 282 12.02 -3.82 -32.65
N GLN A 283 10.93 -4.59 -32.66
CA GLN A 283 10.04 -4.76 -33.81
C GLN A 283 8.85 -3.79 -33.78
N GLY A 284 8.82 -2.86 -32.82
CA GLY A 284 7.80 -1.83 -32.65
C GLY A 284 8.29 -0.42 -32.94
N GLY A 285 7.56 0.56 -32.42
CA GLY A 285 7.91 1.98 -32.51
C GLY A 285 7.47 2.66 -33.82
N TYR A 286 6.73 1.96 -34.67
CA TYR A 286 6.19 2.52 -35.92
C TYR A 286 4.76 3.01 -35.70
N CYS A 287 4.42 4.15 -36.29
CA CYS A 287 3.04 4.63 -36.36
C CYS A 287 2.29 3.81 -37.43
N LEU A 288 1.46 2.87 -36.99
CA LEU A 288 0.66 2.02 -37.87
C LEU A 288 -0.59 2.74 -38.38
N TYR A 289 -1.14 3.60 -37.53
CA TYR A 289 -2.36 4.32 -37.81
C TYR A 289 -2.34 5.68 -37.10
N GLN A 290 -2.81 6.71 -37.80
CA GLN A 290 -3.17 7.99 -37.23
C GLN A 290 -4.40 8.53 -37.95
N GLY A 291 -5.46 8.87 -37.21
CA GLY A 291 -6.70 9.36 -37.81
C GLY A 291 -7.90 9.23 -36.89
N LYS A 292 -9.10 9.43 -37.45
CA LYS A 292 -10.36 9.22 -36.72
C LYS A 292 -10.54 7.75 -36.33
N PRO A 293 -11.09 7.41 -35.16
CA PRO A 293 -11.20 6.02 -34.68
C PRO A 293 -11.74 5.00 -35.71
N ASP A 294 -12.76 5.35 -36.50
CA ASP A 294 -13.33 4.44 -37.50
C ASP A 294 -12.36 4.00 -38.60
N GLY A 295 -11.33 4.80 -38.89
CA GLY A 295 -10.36 4.49 -39.93
C GLY A 295 -9.45 3.32 -39.57
N ILE A 296 -9.21 3.07 -38.27
CA ILE A 296 -8.33 1.98 -37.81
C ILE A 296 -8.87 0.59 -38.21
N LEU A 297 -10.19 0.47 -38.38
CA LEU A 297 -10.87 -0.79 -38.74
C LEU A 297 -10.46 -1.32 -40.13
N LYS A 298 -9.93 -0.44 -40.98
CA LYS A 298 -9.48 -0.74 -42.35
C LYS A 298 -8.01 -1.19 -42.39
N ILE A 299 -7.26 -0.95 -41.33
CA ILE A 299 -5.82 -1.27 -41.26
C ILE A 299 -5.67 -2.76 -40.98
N LYS A 300 -5.07 -3.51 -41.92
CA LYS A 300 -4.95 -4.97 -41.84
C LYS A 300 -3.98 -5.40 -40.74
N ASP A 301 -2.88 -4.67 -40.58
CA ASP A 301 -1.81 -5.00 -39.64
C ASP A 301 -2.04 -4.43 -38.22
N SER A 302 -3.21 -3.80 -38.01
CA SER A 302 -3.59 -3.21 -36.74
C SER A 302 -4.17 -4.28 -35.80
N ALA A 303 -3.45 -4.57 -34.72
CA ALA A 303 -3.98 -5.43 -33.66
C ALA A 303 -5.20 -4.79 -33.00
N THR A 304 -5.15 -3.48 -32.77
CA THR A 304 -6.23 -2.70 -32.15
C THR A 304 -7.49 -2.71 -33.04
N GLY A 305 -7.33 -2.45 -34.34
CA GLY A 305 -8.41 -2.50 -35.33
C GLY A 305 -9.03 -3.89 -35.46
N ALA A 306 -8.24 -4.96 -35.33
CA ALA A 306 -8.77 -6.33 -35.31
C ALA A 306 -9.69 -6.58 -34.09
N TRP A 307 -9.34 -6.05 -32.91
CA TRP A 307 -10.19 -6.12 -31.71
C TRP A 307 -11.42 -5.22 -31.81
N LEU A 308 -11.26 -3.95 -32.20
CA LEU A 308 -12.35 -2.98 -32.31
C LEU A 308 -13.39 -3.34 -33.39
N SER A 309 -12.97 -4.05 -34.44
CA SER A 309 -13.88 -4.59 -35.48
C SER A 309 -14.54 -5.91 -35.09
N GLY A 310 -14.09 -6.54 -33.99
CA GLY A 310 -14.54 -7.87 -33.58
C GLY A 310 -14.02 -9.01 -34.47
N LYS A 311 -13.06 -8.75 -35.38
CA LYS A 311 -12.35 -9.82 -36.13
C LYS A 311 -11.57 -10.71 -35.17
N ARG A 312 -10.97 -10.11 -34.15
CA ARG A 312 -10.40 -10.80 -33.00
C ARG A 312 -11.39 -10.70 -31.83
N LYS A 313 -11.62 -11.83 -31.17
CA LYS A 313 -12.49 -11.94 -30.00
C LYS A 313 -11.74 -12.68 -28.90
N VAL A 314 -12.14 -12.43 -27.66
CA VAL A 314 -11.65 -13.21 -26.53
C VAL A 314 -12.11 -14.65 -26.74
N GLU A 315 -11.17 -15.59 -26.77
CA GLU A 315 -11.52 -17.01 -26.88
C GLU A 315 -12.42 -17.40 -25.70
N SER A 316 -13.63 -17.88 -26.01
CA SER A 316 -14.54 -18.38 -24.99
C SER A 316 -14.02 -19.73 -24.49
N ARG A 317 -13.27 -19.71 -23.38
CA ARG A 317 -12.90 -20.94 -22.70
C ARG A 317 -14.16 -21.60 -22.14
N LYS A 318 -14.28 -22.92 -22.28
CA LYS A 318 -15.35 -23.70 -21.63
C LYS A 318 -15.27 -23.46 -20.11
N ILE A 319 -16.31 -22.84 -19.55
CA ILE A 319 -16.40 -22.59 -18.11
C ILE A 319 -16.45 -23.94 -17.41
N ARG A 320 -15.51 -24.20 -16.50
CA ARG A 320 -15.55 -25.39 -15.65
C ARG A 320 -16.67 -25.20 -14.63
N PRO A 321 -17.69 -26.08 -14.57
CA PRO A 321 -18.79 -25.90 -13.63
C PRO A 321 -18.28 -25.94 -12.18
N VAL A 322 -18.93 -25.18 -11.31
CA VAL A 322 -18.75 -25.24 -9.86
C VAL A 322 -19.90 -26.08 -9.32
N THR A 323 -19.56 -27.19 -8.67
CA THR A 323 -20.52 -28.15 -8.11
C THR A 323 -20.43 -28.14 -6.59
N ASN A 324 -21.35 -28.83 -5.90
CA ASN A 324 -21.29 -28.97 -4.44
C ASN A 324 -19.98 -29.63 -3.97
N ALA A 325 -19.43 -30.56 -4.76
CA ALA A 325 -18.17 -31.24 -4.48
C ALA A 325 -16.91 -30.39 -4.78
N THR A 326 -17.04 -29.19 -5.34
CA THR A 326 -15.88 -28.31 -5.59
C THR A 326 -15.35 -27.80 -4.24
N PRO A 327 -14.07 -28.03 -3.90
CA PRO A 327 -13.48 -27.49 -2.67
C PRO A 327 -13.55 -25.97 -2.64
N ARG A 328 -13.74 -25.39 -1.45
CA ARG A 328 -13.90 -23.94 -1.26
C ARG A 328 -12.95 -23.38 -0.21
N LEU A 329 -12.63 -22.11 -0.36
CA LEU A 329 -12.20 -21.23 0.71
C LEU A 329 -13.45 -20.56 1.29
N ARG A 330 -13.68 -20.73 2.59
CA ARG A 330 -14.73 -20.04 3.34
C ARG A 330 -14.12 -18.88 4.12
N ILE A 331 -14.76 -17.73 3.98
CA ILE A 331 -14.41 -16.47 4.65
C ILE A 331 -15.56 -16.20 5.61
N GLU A 332 -15.27 -16.06 6.90
CA GLU A 332 -16.29 -15.94 7.93
C GLU A 332 -16.07 -14.69 8.80
N ASN A 333 -17.09 -13.84 8.86
CA ASN A 333 -17.23 -12.71 9.78
C ASN A 333 -16.07 -11.70 9.74
N ILE A 334 -15.54 -11.44 8.55
CA ILE A 334 -14.40 -10.55 8.36
C ILE A 334 -14.83 -9.08 8.42
N SER A 335 -14.24 -8.32 9.35
CA SER A 335 -14.41 -6.87 9.43
C SER A 335 -13.07 -6.14 9.31
N ILE A 336 -12.85 -5.46 8.18
CA ILE A 336 -11.65 -4.64 7.93
C ILE A 336 -11.89 -3.60 6.84
N ASN A 337 -11.49 -2.35 7.09
CA ASN A 337 -11.71 -1.22 6.19
C ASN A 337 -13.19 -1.14 5.77
N ASN A 338 -13.49 -1.36 4.48
CA ASN A 338 -14.85 -1.30 3.94
C ASN A 338 -15.59 -2.66 3.98
N LEU A 339 -14.96 -3.73 4.49
CA LEU A 339 -15.60 -5.02 4.73
C LEU A 339 -16.23 -5.00 6.12
N ASN A 340 -17.55 -5.16 6.19
CA ASN A 340 -18.33 -5.12 7.44
C ASN A 340 -18.99 -6.48 7.66
N ASN A 341 -18.50 -7.26 8.62
CA ASN A 341 -18.97 -8.63 8.91
C ASN A 341 -19.15 -9.49 7.64
N PHE A 342 -18.16 -9.43 6.75
CA PHE A 342 -18.22 -10.08 5.46
C PHE A 342 -18.00 -11.58 5.60
N SER A 343 -18.93 -12.35 5.04
CA SER A 343 -18.84 -13.80 4.91
C SER A 343 -19.09 -14.21 3.47
N GLY A 344 -18.31 -15.16 2.96
CA GLY A 344 -18.38 -15.58 1.57
C GLY A 344 -17.61 -16.85 1.29
N THR A 345 -17.80 -17.43 0.11
CA THR A 345 -17.08 -18.63 -0.31
C THR A 345 -16.48 -18.46 -1.70
N LEU A 346 -15.26 -18.96 -1.89
CA LEU A 346 -14.56 -18.93 -3.17
C LEU A 346 -14.22 -20.37 -3.59
N PRO A 347 -14.57 -20.80 -4.82
CA PRO A 347 -14.23 -22.14 -5.27
C PRO A 347 -12.73 -22.26 -5.58
N LEU A 348 -12.09 -23.32 -5.08
CA LEU A 348 -10.70 -23.65 -5.33
C LEU A 348 -10.55 -24.41 -6.66
N GLY A 349 -9.35 -24.34 -7.25
CA GLY A 349 -9.06 -24.99 -8.55
C GLY A 349 -9.79 -24.35 -9.75
N LYS A 350 -10.28 -23.12 -9.59
CA LYS A 350 -10.98 -22.33 -10.61
C LYS A 350 -10.31 -20.97 -10.80
N LEU A 351 -10.51 -20.37 -11.98
CA LEU A 351 -10.21 -18.95 -12.18
C LEU A 351 -11.39 -18.14 -11.62
N VAL A 352 -11.15 -17.40 -10.54
CA VAL A 352 -12.17 -16.60 -9.85
C VAL A 352 -11.90 -15.13 -10.08
N GLY A 353 -12.86 -14.43 -10.69
CA GLY A 353 -12.82 -12.97 -10.83
C GLY A 353 -13.54 -12.29 -9.68
N LEU A 354 -12.83 -11.46 -8.91
CA LEU A 354 -13.45 -10.59 -7.90
C LEU A 354 -13.87 -9.26 -8.53
N CYS A 355 -15.17 -9.09 -8.77
CA CYS A 355 -15.73 -7.91 -9.42
C CYS A 355 -16.41 -6.98 -8.42
N GLY A 356 -16.52 -5.69 -8.76
CA GLY A 356 -17.20 -4.68 -7.93
C GLY A 356 -16.63 -3.28 -8.13
N VAL A 357 -17.38 -2.27 -7.73
CA VAL A 357 -17.01 -0.84 -7.86
C VAL A 357 -15.77 -0.47 -7.05
N SER A 358 -15.10 0.63 -7.39
CA SER A 358 -13.99 1.16 -6.60
C SER A 358 -14.43 1.44 -5.16
N GLY A 359 -13.57 1.10 -4.19
CA GLY A 359 -13.90 1.21 -2.78
C GLY A 359 -14.72 0.05 -2.19
N SER A 360 -15.20 -0.92 -2.97
CA SER A 360 -16.02 -2.04 -2.44
C SER A 360 -15.27 -3.05 -1.56
N GLY A 361 -13.96 -2.88 -1.32
CA GLY A 361 -13.17 -3.79 -0.48
C GLY A 361 -12.47 -4.94 -1.21
N LYS A 362 -12.45 -4.98 -2.56
CA LYS A 362 -11.77 -6.06 -3.34
C LYS A 362 -10.30 -6.24 -2.97
N SER A 363 -9.53 -5.14 -2.98
CA SER A 363 -8.10 -5.16 -2.65
C SER A 363 -7.87 -5.54 -1.18
N THR A 364 -8.76 -5.11 -0.28
CA THR A 364 -8.74 -5.53 1.12
C THR A 364 -8.93 -7.03 1.22
N LEU A 365 -9.94 -7.59 0.55
CA LEU A 365 -10.22 -9.02 0.56
C LEU A 365 -9.05 -9.83 -0.01
N LEU A 366 -8.45 -9.40 -1.12
CA LEU A 366 -7.39 -10.16 -1.77
C LEU A 366 -6.05 -10.05 -1.03
N HIS A 367 -5.59 -8.84 -0.74
CA HIS A 367 -4.25 -8.64 -0.16
C HIS A 367 -4.23 -8.73 1.36
N GLN A 368 -5.23 -8.17 2.05
CA GLN A 368 -5.22 -8.08 3.52
C GLN A 368 -5.94 -9.24 4.19
N VAL A 369 -6.80 -9.98 3.49
CA VAL A 369 -7.52 -11.13 4.05
C VAL A 369 -6.95 -12.43 3.48
N ILE A 370 -7.17 -12.73 2.21
CA ILE A 370 -6.74 -13.99 1.58
C ILE A 370 -5.22 -14.08 1.53
N GLY A 371 -4.56 -12.99 1.17
CA GLY A 371 -3.12 -12.92 1.01
C GLY A 371 -2.31 -13.11 2.29
N ARG A 372 -2.94 -13.00 3.46
CA ARG A 372 -2.29 -13.34 4.74
C ARG A 372 -2.11 -14.85 4.92
N GLY A 373 -2.93 -15.67 4.26
CA GLY A 373 -2.88 -17.14 4.32
C GLY A 373 -3.35 -17.72 5.65
N ASP A 374 -2.92 -17.11 6.76
CA ASP A 374 -3.35 -17.38 8.12
C ASP A 374 -3.72 -16.04 8.78
N LEU A 375 -4.93 -15.94 9.33
CA LEU A 375 -5.37 -14.72 10.01
C LEU A 375 -4.70 -14.54 11.37
N ASP A 376 -4.10 -15.62 11.91
CA ASP A 376 -3.41 -15.63 13.19
C ASP A 376 -1.90 -15.32 13.05
N ALA A 377 -1.34 -15.39 11.83
CA ALA A 377 0.07 -15.09 11.57
C ALA A 377 0.28 -13.73 10.87
N GLU A 378 0.96 -12.83 11.60
CA GLU A 378 1.74 -11.68 11.10
C GLU A 378 1.09 -10.66 10.13
N ASP A 379 0.34 -9.66 10.68
CA ASP A 379 0.54 -8.24 10.28
C ASP A 379 -0.09 -7.18 11.25
N ALA A 380 0.76 -6.74 12.19
CA ALA A 380 0.99 -5.43 12.86
C ALA A 380 -0.08 -4.36 13.20
N THR A 381 -1.24 -4.19 12.54
CA THR A 381 -2.04 -2.94 12.80
C THR A 381 -3.56 -3.07 12.89
N ASN A 382 -4.15 -4.19 12.51
CA ASN A 382 -5.58 -4.43 12.69
C ASN A 382 -5.80 -5.94 12.88
N PRO A 383 -6.17 -6.42 14.08
CA PRO A 383 -6.63 -7.79 14.22
C PRO A 383 -7.84 -7.98 13.31
N LEU A 384 -7.74 -8.93 12.38
CA LEU A 384 -8.89 -9.34 11.59
C LEU A 384 -9.80 -10.16 12.50
N ASN A 385 -10.95 -9.62 12.84
CA ASN A 385 -12.03 -10.46 13.35
C ASN A 385 -12.45 -11.38 12.20
N GLY A 386 -12.56 -12.69 12.44
CA GLY A 386 -13.05 -13.65 11.45
C GLY A 386 -12.16 -14.89 11.30
N LYS A 387 -12.51 -15.77 10.37
CA LYS A 387 -11.76 -17.00 10.06
C LYS A 387 -11.68 -17.23 8.55
N LEU A 388 -10.54 -17.79 8.12
CA LEU A 388 -10.38 -18.39 6.81
C LEU A 388 -10.34 -19.91 6.98
N VAL A 389 -11.21 -20.62 6.28
CA VAL A 389 -11.29 -22.08 6.34
C VAL A 389 -11.18 -22.63 4.93
N PHE A 390 -10.08 -23.33 4.66
CA PHE A 390 -9.90 -24.05 3.42
C PHE A 390 -10.49 -25.46 3.56
N ASP A 391 -11.31 -25.89 2.59
CA ASP A 391 -11.73 -27.30 2.53
C ASP A 391 -10.57 -28.24 2.20
N VAL A 392 -9.54 -27.70 1.53
CA VAL A 392 -8.25 -28.35 1.25
C VAL A 392 -7.15 -27.31 1.42
N ASP A 393 -6.27 -27.53 2.38
CA ASP A 393 -5.19 -26.58 2.69
C ASP A 393 -4.22 -26.44 1.50
N PRO A 394 -3.94 -25.19 1.06
CA PRO A 394 -2.94 -24.96 0.03
C PRO A 394 -1.54 -25.16 0.59
N ALA A 395 -0.62 -25.67 -0.23
CA ALA A 395 0.80 -25.72 0.14
C ALA A 395 1.40 -24.31 0.31
N GLU A 396 0.94 -23.36 -0.50
CA GLU A 396 1.37 -21.97 -0.47
C GLU A 396 0.25 -21.06 -0.99
N VAL A 397 0.15 -19.85 -0.44
CA VAL A 397 -0.66 -18.75 -0.97
C VAL A 397 0.26 -17.66 -1.50
N ALA A 398 0.42 -17.60 -2.82
CA ALA A 398 1.24 -16.58 -3.47
C ALA A 398 0.39 -15.35 -3.83
N VAL A 399 0.78 -14.17 -3.31
CA VAL A 399 0.16 -12.89 -3.66
C VAL A 399 1.08 -12.14 -4.60
N ILE A 400 0.61 -11.93 -5.83
CA ILE A 400 1.32 -11.13 -6.82
C ILE A 400 0.66 -9.76 -6.85
N ASP A 401 1.41 -8.72 -6.50
CA ASP A 401 0.95 -7.33 -6.47
C ASP A 401 1.60 -6.48 -7.57
N GLN A 402 1.27 -5.19 -7.57
CA GLN A 402 1.83 -4.20 -8.51
C GLN A 402 2.99 -3.41 -7.87
N SER A 403 3.54 -3.88 -6.74
CA SER A 403 4.68 -3.22 -6.15
C SER A 403 5.88 -3.34 -7.11
N PRO A 404 6.66 -2.27 -7.30
CA PRO A 404 7.82 -2.35 -8.17
C PRO A 404 8.77 -3.42 -7.63
N ALA A 405 9.14 -4.36 -8.50
CA ALA A 405 10.03 -5.48 -8.16
C ALA A 405 11.29 -5.02 -7.41
N THR A 406 11.81 -3.83 -7.75
CA THR A 406 12.94 -3.20 -7.06
C THR A 406 12.94 -1.69 -7.21
N ARG A 407 13.42 -0.98 -6.18
CA ARG A 407 13.59 0.49 -6.19
C ARG A 407 15.01 0.95 -6.55
N THR A 408 15.86 0.03 -6.99
CA THR A 408 17.28 0.30 -7.26
C THR A 408 17.56 0.11 -8.75
N PRO A 409 18.41 0.95 -9.36
CA PRO A 409 18.82 0.77 -10.77
C PRO A 409 19.61 -0.52 -10.99
N ARG A 410 20.09 -1.14 -9.92
CA ARG A 410 20.88 -2.37 -9.92
C ARG A 410 20.07 -3.66 -10.03
N SER A 411 18.78 -3.56 -10.30
CA SER A 411 17.93 -4.72 -10.47
C SER A 411 17.26 -4.67 -11.83
N ASN A 412 17.19 -5.84 -12.44
CA ASN A 412 16.67 -6.05 -13.78
C ASN A 412 15.92 -7.39 -13.81
N PRO A 413 15.17 -7.67 -14.89
CA PRO A 413 14.39 -8.90 -14.99
C PRO A 413 15.23 -10.17 -14.79
N ALA A 414 16.45 -10.22 -15.32
CA ALA A 414 17.33 -11.38 -15.20
C ALA A 414 17.77 -11.66 -13.76
N LEU A 415 18.04 -10.62 -12.98
CA LEU A 415 18.30 -10.75 -11.54
C LEU A 415 17.03 -11.19 -10.79
N TYR A 416 15.89 -10.60 -11.12
CA TYR A 416 14.63 -10.88 -10.44
C TYR A 416 14.20 -12.34 -10.59
N VAL A 417 14.35 -12.92 -11.79
CA VAL A 417 14.04 -14.34 -12.03
C VAL A 417 15.19 -15.30 -11.68
N GLY A 418 16.30 -14.81 -11.14
CA GLY A 418 17.49 -15.61 -10.84
C GLY A 418 18.29 -16.10 -12.05
N ALA A 419 17.91 -15.70 -13.28
CA ALA A 419 18.61 -16.09 -14.51
C ALA A 419 20.04 -15.54 -14.57
N TRP A 420 20.32 -14.42 -13.89
CA TRP A 420 21.65 -13.81 -13.89
C TRP A 420 22.73 -14.74 -13.33
N ASP A 421 22.43 -15.58 -12.35
CA ASP A 421 23.41 -16.50 -11.76
C ASP A 421 23.82 -17.59 -12.75
N ALA A 422 22.87 -18.12 -13.53
CA ALA A 422 23.16 -19.05 -14.61
C ALA A 422 24.07 -18.41 -15.68
N ILE A 423 23.79 -17.15 -16.05
CA ILE A 423 24.60 -16.39 -17.02
C ILE A 423 26.02 -16.19 -16.50
N ARG A 424 26.18 -15.76 -15.24
CA ARG A 424 27.51 -15.55 -14.63
C ARG A 424 28.31 -16.84 -14.55
N ASN A 425 27.67 -17.95 -14.19
CA ASN A 425 28.32 -19.26 -14.13
C ASN A 425 28.75 -19.72 -15.52
N LEU A 426 27.94 -19.50 -16.56
CA LEU A 426 28.30 -19.84 -17.93
C LEU A 426 29.53 -19.03 -18.40
N LEU A 427 29.53 -17.72 -18.17
CA LEU A 427 30.65 -16.85 -18.56
C LEU A 427 31.93 -17.17 -17.79
N GLY A 428 31.84 -17.32 -16.46
CA GLY A 428 32.98 -17.64 -15.60
C GLY A 428 33.58 -19.03 -15.82
N ASN A 429 32.80 -19.96 -16.36
CA ASN A 429 33.27 -21.32 -16.68
C ASN A 429 33.73 -21.48 -18.14
N SER A 430 33.66 -20.43 -18.96
CA SER A 430 34.19 -20.44 -20.32
C SER A 430 35.71 -20.59 -20.34
N ASP A 431 36.26 -21.19 -21.39
CA ASP A 431 37.71 -21.40 -21.49
C ASP A 431 38.48 -20.07 -21.50
N ALA A 432 37.93 -19.05 -22.18
CA ALA A 432 38.50 -17.71 -22.18
C ALA A 432 38.57 -17.11 -20.77
N ALA A 433 37.51 -17.28 -19.96
CA ALA A 433 37.50 -16.80 -18.57
C ALA A 433 38.53 -17.55 -17.71
N LYS A 434 38.61 -18.88 -17.84
CA LYS A 434 39.58 -19.70 -17.09
C LYS A 434 41.03 -19.33 -17.41
N VAL A 435 41.35 -19.14 -18.69
CA VAL A 435 42.70 -18.70 -19.13
C VAL A 435 43.02 -17.31 -18.58
N ALA A 436 42.03 -16.42 -18.49
CA ALA A 436 42.20 -15.07 -17.95
C ALA A 436 42.13 -15.00 -16.40
N GLY A 437 41.97 -16.13 -15.69
CA GLY A 437 41.81 -16.14 -14.24
C GLY A 437 40.49 -15.53 -13.73
N LEU A 438 39.51 -15.36 -14.61
CA LEU A 438 38.20 -14.80 -14.29
C LEU A 438 37.28 -15.88 -13.73
N THR A 439 36.45 -15.47 -12.77
CA THR A 439 35.47 -16.33 -12.09
C THR A 439 34.06 -15.78 -12.27
N PRO A 440 32.99 -16.54 -11.96
CA PRO A 440 31.61 -16.03 -12.02
C PRO A 440 31.35 -14.76 -11.19
N SER A 441 32.18 -14.44 -10.19
CA SER A 441 32.06 -13.18 -9.43
C SER A 441 32.48 -11.95 -10.24
N HIS A 442 33.38 -12.10 -11.21
CA HIS A 442 33.81 -11.01 -12.08
C HIS A 442 32.70 -10.55 -13.03
N PHE A 443 31.77 -11.43 -13.37
CA PHE A 443 30.62 -11.11 -14.23
C PHE A 443 29.40 -10.60 -13.45
N SER A 444 29.58 -10.21 -12.18
CA SER A 444 28.55 -9.57 -11.39
C SER A 444 28.72 -8.05 -11.42
N PHE A 445 27.67 -7.33 -11.81
CA PHE A 445 27.66 -5.86 -11.69
C PHE A 445 27.31 -5.40 -10.26
N ASN A 446 26.80 -6.30 -9.39
CA ASN A 446 26.46 -5.96 -8.01
C ASN A 446 27.64 -6.13 -7.03
N ALA A 447 28.57 -7.04 -7.32
CA ALA A 447 29.69 -7.40 -6.46
C ALA A 447 30.88 -7.88 -7.29
N GLY A 448 32.06 -7.97 -6.69
CA GLY A 448 33.27 -8.42 -7.37
C GLY A 448 34.01 -7.31 -8.11
N GLU A 449 35.14 -7.70 -8.73
CA GLU A 449 36.13 -6.77 -9.30
C GLU A 449 35.85 -6.40 -10.77
N GLY A 450 34.97 -7.13 -11.46
CA GLY A 450 34.71 -6.89 -12.89
C GLY A 450 33.66 -5.81 -13.21
N ARG A 451 33.12 -5.13 -12.20
CA ARG A 451 32.16 -4.03 -12.40
C ARG A 451 32.89 -2.72 -12.75
N CYS A 452 32.24 -1.87 -13.54
CA CYS A 452 32.75 -0.52 -13.84
C CYS A 452 32.92 0.29 -12.54
N GLU A 453 34.12 0.79 -12.27
CA GLU A 453 34.43 1.57 -11.07
C GLU A 453 33.67 2.91 -11.01
N ARG A 454 33.38 3.50 -12.17
CA ARG A 454 32.73 4.81 -12.28
C ARG A 454 31.27 4.78 -11.85
N CYS A 455 30.48 3.85 -12.39
CA CYS A 455 29.06 3.71 -12.04
C CYS A 455 28.84 2.69 -10.91
N GLY A 456 29.87 1.96 -10.49
CA GLY A 456 29.77 0.88 -9.51
C GLY A 456 28.80 -0.22 -9.96
N GLY A 457 28.71 -0.47 -11.27
CA GLY A 457 27.81 -1.44 -11.89
C GLY A 457 26.34 -1.03 -12.00
N ALA A 458 26.01 0.26 -11.82
CA ALA A 458 24.64 0.76 -11.95
C ALA A 458 24.17 1.01 -13.40
N GLY A 459 25.08 0.93 -14.37
CA GLY A 459 24.85 1.37 -15.76
C GLY A 459 25.31 2.81 -15.92
#